data_AF-A0A963WHL9-F1
#
_entry.id   AF-A0A963WHL9-F1
#
_cell.length_a   1.000
_cell.length_b   1.000
_cell.length_c   1.000
_cell.angle_alpha   90.00
_cell.angle_beta   90.00
_cell.angle_gamma   90.00
#
_symmetry.space_group_name_H-M   'P 1'
#
loop_
_entity.id
_entity.type
_entity.pdbx_description
1 polymer ?
#
loop_
_entity_poly.entity_id
_entity_poly.type
_entity_poly.pdbx_seq_one_letter_code
_entity_poly.pdbx_strand_id
1 'polypeptide(L)'
;GAGDLVFLTGDSHSFWANRLADAQGRPAGIELGTAGISSPGDFMASGFGPELSPRLDRAFAEHVEEVVWTDNMHQGYVRIELERSRGLASFIAVDTVLSPSFRVETLRRFAFARSDGAVDYL
;
A
#
# COMPACT_ATOMS: atom_id res chain seq x y z
N GLY A 1 -10.07 17.89 12.72
CA GLY A 1 -8.61 17.82 12.52
C GLY A 1 -8.30 18.06 11.05
N ALA A 2 -7.07 17.81 10.60
CA ALA A 2 -6.80 17.65 9.17
C ALA A 2 -7.51 16.40 8.65
N GLY A 3 -8.09 16.46 7.44
CA GLY A 3 -8.81 15.34 6.80
C GLY A 3 -8.26 15.00 5.41
N ASP A 4 -7.27 15.75 4.96
CA ASP A 4 -6.66 15.69 3.64
C ASP A 4 -5.23 15.16 3.67
N LEU A 5 -4.94 14.28 4.64
CA LEU A 5 -3.60 13.74 4.83
C LEU A 5 -3.33 12.59 3.86
N VAL A 6 -2.10 12.58 3.34
CA VAL A 6 -1.53 11.45 2.60
C VAL A 6 -0.29 11.02 3.34
N PHE A 7 -0.34 9.85 3.98
CA PHE A 7 0.79 9.28 4.71
C PHE A 7 1.60 8.37 3.80
N LEU A 8 2.92 8.56 3.80
CA LEU A 8 3.87 7.73 3.07
C LEU A 8 4.67 6.92 4.08
N THR A 9 4.55 5.59 4.02
CA THR A 9 5.11 4.70 5.04
C THR A 9 5.92 3.56 4.41
N GLY A 10 6.70 2.88 5.25
CA GLY A 10 7.59 1.78 4.86
C GLY A 10 7.77 0.84 6.06
N ASP A 11 8.99 0.33 6.28
CA ASP A 11 9.39 -0.57 7.38
C ASP A 11 8.76 -1.97 7.36
N SER A 12 7.45 -2.10 7.17
CA SER A 12 6.72 -3.38 7.17
C SER A 12 7.09 -4.37 6.06
N HIS A 13 7.94 -3.95 5.12
CA HIS A 13 8.35 -4.69 3.93
C HIS A 13 7.21 -5.15 3.01
N SER A 14 6.01 -4.60 3.17
CA SER A 14 4.83 -4.95 2.36
C SER A 14 4.20 -3.70 1.77
N PHE A 15 3.51 -3.86 0.65
CA PHE A 15 2.71 -2.79 0.09
C PHE A 15 1.40 -2.65 0.87
N TRP A 16 1.00 -1.41 1.16
CA TRP A 16 -0.27 -1.12 1.83
C TRP A 16 -0.98 0.05 1.16
N ALA A 17 -2.30 -0.06 1.04
CA ALA A 17 -3.20 1.05 0.76
C ALA A 17 -4.28 1.04 1.83
N ASN A 18 -4.26 2.04 2.72
CA ASN A 18 -5.22 2.12 3.84
C ASN A 18 -6.02 3.42 3.79
N ARG A 19 -7.23 3.38 4.34
CA ARG A 19 -8.02 4.54 4.75
C ARG A 19 -7.80 4.77 6.24
N LEU A 20 -7.63 6.02 6.64
CA LEU A 20 -7.38 6.37 8.03
C LEU A 20 -8.59 7.06 8.62
N ALA A 21 -8.97 6.68 9.83
CA ALA A 21 -9.95 7.39 10.63
C ALA A 21 -9.32 8.03 11.88
N ASP A 22 -9.89 9.13 12.34
CA ASP A 22 -9.55 9.68 13.65
C ASP A 22 -10.21 8.90 14.80
N ALA A 23 -9.90 9.26 16.04
CA ALA A 23 -10.44 8.59 17.23
C ALA A 23 -11.99 8.70 17.38
N GLN A 24 -12.67 9.45 16.52
CA GLN A 24 -14.14 9.51 16.46
C GLN A 24 -14.70 8.78 15.22
N GLY A 25 -13.87 8.06 14.46
CA GLY A 25 -14.26 7.34 13.25
C GLY A 25 -14.44 8.25 12.02
N ARG A 26 -14.00 9.51 12.07
CA ARG A 26 -14.13 10.42 10.92
C ARG A 26 -12.95 10.22 9.96
N PRO A 27 -13.16 10.28 8.64
CA PRO A 27 -12.06 10.20 7.68
C PRO A 27 -10.97 11.23 7.96
N ALA A 28 -9.73 10.75 8.03
CA ALA A 28 -8.53 11.55 8.30
C ALA A 28 -7.58 11.64 7.10
N GLY A 29 -7.67 10.69 6.17
CA GLY A 29 -6.86 10.63 4.96
C GLY A 29 -6.59 9.20 4.51
N ILE A 30 -5.52 9.02 3.75
CA ILE A 30 -5.05 7.71 3.26
C ILE A 30 -3.60 7.45 3.63
N GLU A 31 -3.23 6.18 3.68
CA GLU A 31 -1.85 5.72 3.80
C GLU A 31 -1.44 4.91 2.57
N LEU A 32 -0.25 5.21 2.06
CA LEU A 32 0.42 4.51 0.98
C LEU A 32 1.73 3.93 1.50
N GLY A 33 1.70 2.65 1.90
CA GLY A 33 2.84 1.92 2.41
C GLY A 33 3.63 1.24 1.28
N THR A 34 4.94 1.47 1.23
CA THR A 34 5.83 0.82 0.28
C THR A 34 6.42 -0.47 0.82
N ALA A 35 6.56 -1.48 -0.05
CA ALA A 35 7.32 -2.68 0.26
C ALA A 35 8.81 -2.38 0.44
N GLY A 36 9.55 -3.38 0.92
CA GLY A 36 11.01 -3.31 0.96
C GLY A 36 11.60 -3.27 -0.46
N ILE A 37 12.69 -2.52 -0.64
CA ILE A 37 13.45 -2.57 -1.90
C ILE A 37 14.07 -3.96 -2.09
N SER A 38 14.66 -4.53 -1.03
CA SER A 38 15.32 -5.84 -1.07
C SER A 38 14.96 -6.75 0.11
N SER A 39 14.44 -6.20 1.21
CA SER A 39 13.97 -6.99 2.33
C SER A 39 12.81 -7.91 1.91
N PRO A 40 12.74 -9.14 2.42
CA PRO A 40 11.58 -10.01 2.18
C PRO A 40 10.35 -9.45 2.90
N GLY A 41 9.16 -9.67 2.32
CA GLY A 41 7.89 -9.34 2.98
C GLY A 41 7.77 -10.03 4.33
N ASP A 42 7.24 -9.32 5.32
CA ASP A 42 7.18 -9.75 6.71
C ASP A 42 6.51 -11.11 6.92
N PHE A 43 5.38 -11.40 6.24
CA PHE A 43 4.71 -12.70 6.41
C PHE A 43 5.55 -13.85 5.80
N MET A 44 6.30 -13.57 4.74
CA MET A 44 7.19 -14.56 4.14
C MET A 44 8.38 -14.82 5.07
N ALA A 45 8.97 -13.77 5.63
CA ALA A 45 10.07 -13.85 6.59
C ALA A 45 9.66 -14.54 7.91
N SER A 46 8.41 -14.35 8.32
CA SER A 46 7.82 -14.93 9.54
C SER A 46 7.39 -16.40 9.38
N GLY A 47 7.58 -17.01 8.20
CA GLY A 47 7.39 -18.44 7.99
C GLY A 47 5.98 -18.87 7.55
N PHE A 48 5.09 -17.94 7.21
CA PHE A 48 3.76 -18.27 6.67
C PHE A 48 3.87 -18.89 5.27
N GLY A 49 4.90 -18.53 4.52
CA GLY A 49 5.22 -19.14 3.23
C GLY A 49 4.23 -18.77 2.12
N PRO A 50 4.52 -19.19 0.88
CA PRO A 50 3.90 -18.64 -0.32
C PRO A 50 2.41 -19.00 -0.48
N GLU A 51 1.92 -20.02 0.23
CA GLU A 51 0.50 -20.40 0.20
C GLU A 51 -0.37 -19.57 1.16
N LEU A 52 0.16 -19.28 2.36
CA LEU A 52 -0.59 -18.63 3.42
C LEU A 52 -0.45 -17.11 3.39
N SER A 53 0.69 -16.56 2.98
CA SER A 53 0.89 -15.11 2.87
C SER A 53 -0.19 -14.42 2.01
N PRO A 54 -0.54 -14.89 0.79
CA PRO A 54 -1.62 -14.28 0.02
C PRO A 54 -3.03 -14.46 0.62
N ARG A 55 -3.20 -15.42 1.55
CA ARG A 55 -4.47 -15.58 2.29
C ARG A 55 -4.55 -14.56 3.43
N LEU A 56 -3.43 -14.26 4.08
CA LEU A 56 -3.36 -13.19 5.09
C LEU A 56 -3.61 -11.83 4.45
N ASP A 57 -2.98 -11.53 3.31
CA ASP A 57 -3.21 -10.26 2.59
C ASP A 57 -4.71 -10.03 2.32
N ARG A 58 -5.40 -11.08 1.85
CA ARG A 58 -6.86 -11.06 1.64
C ARG A 58 -7.63 -10.92 2.95
N ALA A 59 -7.27 -11.67 3.98
CA ALA A 59 -7.93 -11.59 5.28
C ALA A 59 -7.82 -10.18 5.91
N PHE A 60 -6.68 -9.50 5.75
CA PHE A 60 -6.54 -8.11 6.17
C PHE A 60 -7.51 -7.20 5.43
N ALA A 61 -7.54 -7.26 4.09
CA ALA A 61 -8.46 -6.43 3.30
C ALA A 61 -9.95 -6.78 3.53
N GLU A 62 -10.27 -8.02 3.89
CA GLU A 62 -11.65 -8.49 4.14
C GLU A 62 -12.14 -8.21 5.56
N HIS A 63 -11.24 -8.10 6.55
CA HIS A 63 -11.62 -8.05 7.97
C HIS A 63 -11.11 -6.82 8.73
N VAL A 64 -10.18 -6.05 8.16
CA VAL A 64 -9.74 -4.78 8.73
C VAL A 64 -10.29 -3.66 7.87
N GLU A 65 -11.29 -2.93 8.39
CA GLU A 65 -12.05 -1.91 7.66
C GLU A 65 -11.15 -0.83 7.01
N GLU A 66 -10.03 -0.50 7.64
CA GLU A 66 -9.07 0.49 7.16
C GLU A 66 -8.20 -0.04 6.00
N VAL A 67 -8.00 -1.35 5.85
CA VAL A 67 -7.12 -1.92 4.83
C VAL A 67 -7.88 -2.07 3.52
N VAL A 68 -7.54 -1.25 2.52
CA VAL A 68 -8.14 -1.33 1.18
C VAL A 68 -7.45 -2.41 0.37
N TRP A 69 -6.13 -2.51 0.48
CA TRP A 69 -5.33 -3.51 -0.23
C TRP A 69 -3.95 -3.66 0.41
N THR A 70 -3.40 -4.86 0.34
CA THR A 70 -2.03 -5.16 0.76
C THR A 70 -1.43 -6.25 -0.13
N ASP A 71 -0.11 -6.21 -0.29
CA ASP A 71 0.68 -7.25 -0.94
C ASP A 71 2.02 -7.41 -0.22
N ASN A 72 2.22 -8.57 0.37
CA ASN A 72 3.45 -8.95 1.06
C ASN A 72 4.37 -9.84 0.18
N MET A 73 3.96 -10.16 -1.04
CA MET A 73 4.64 -11.14 -1.88
C MET A 73 5.74 -10.54 -2.75
N HIS A 74 5.76 -9.21 -2.88
CA HIS A 74 6.65 -8.53 -3.82
C HIS A 74 7.51 -7.46 -3.14
N GLN A 75 8.76 -7.36 -3.59
CA GLN A 75 9.59 -6.17 -3.38
C GLN A 75 9.32 -5.12 -4.45
N GLY A 76 9.58 -3.86 -4.12
CA GLY A 76 9.50 -2.77 -5.09
C GLY A 76 9.25 -1.42 -4.42
N TYR A 77 8.54 -0.53 -5.11
CA TYR A 77 8.32 0.84 -4.67
C TYR A 77 6.93 1.37 -5.06
N VAL A 78 6.49 2.41 -4.37
CA VAL A 78 5.29 3.18 -4.75
C VAL A 78 5.71 4.43 -5.51
N ARG A 79 5.19 4.59 -6.73
CA ARG A 79 5.31 5.84 -7.50
C ARG A 79 4.07 6.70 -7.26
N ILE A 80 4.27 7.94 -6.86
CA ILE A 80 3.18 8.89 -6.64
C ILE A 80 3.29 10.03 -7.65
N GLU A 81 2.20 10.26 -8.37
CA GLU A 81 2.04 11.37 -9.29
C GLU A 81 0.99 12.31 -8.69
N LEU A 82 1.40 13.52 -8.29
CA LEU A 82 0.51 14.51 -7.68
C LEU A 82 0.20 15.63 -8.68
N GLU A 83 -1.09 15.93 -8.80
CA GLU A 83 -1.61 17.10 -9.50
C GLU A 83 -2.35 18.02 -8.51
N ARG A 84 -2.82 19.18 -8.98
CA ARG A 84 -3.50 20.15 -8.12
C ARG A 84 -4.73 19.61 -7.39
N SER A 85 -5.49 18.70 -8.00
CA SER A 85 -6.77 18.23 -7.47
C SER A 85 -6.85 16.71 -7.28
N ARG A 86 -5.81 15.96 -7.67
CA ARG A 86 -5.80 14.50 -7.59
C ARG A 86 -4.37 13.98 -7.46
N GLY A 87 -4.25 12.73 -7.05
CA GLY A 87 -3.02 11.96 -7.14
C GLY A 87 -3.27 10.56 -7.71
N LEU A 88 -2.19 9.93 -8.12
CA LEU A 88 -2.16 8.54 -8.54
C LEU A 88 -1.00 7.83 -7.84
N ALA A 89 -1.32 6.82 -7.04
CA ALA A 89 -0.34 5.89 -6.48
C ALA A 89 -0.26 4.65 -7.37
N SER A 90 0.92 4.31 -7.86
CA SER A 90 1.21 3.08 -8.59
C SER A 90 2.16 2.22 -7.77
N PHE A 91 1.73 1.00 -7.45
CA PHE A 91 2.50 0.03 -6.68
C PHE A 91 3.27 -0.85 -7.67
N ILE A 92 4.59 -0.66 -7.72
CA ILE A 92 5.49 -1.24 -8.71
C ILE A 92 6.31 -2.33 -8.05
N ALA A 93 6.17 -3.56 -8.53
CA ALA A 93 6.96 -4.70 -8.12
C ALA A 93 8.15 -4.95 -9.06
N VAL A 94 9.17 -5.62 -8.54
CA VAL A 94 10.26 -6.21 -9.33
C VAL A 94 10.24 -7.73 -9.19
N ASP A 95 10.60 -8.45 -10.25
CA ASP A 95 10.63 -9.92 -10.22
C ASP A 95 11.88 -10.51 -9.55
N THR A 96 12.94 -9.73 -9.40
CA THR A 96 14.13 -10.10 -8.63
C THR A 96 14.88 -8.90 -8.08
N VAL A 97 15.49 -9.09 -6.90
CA VAL A 97 16.41 -8.15 -6.25
C VAL A 97 17.84 -8.70 -6.20
N LEU A 98 18.06 -9.90 -6.76
CA LEU A 98 19.34 -10.61 -6.71
C LEU A 98 20.21 -10.37 -7.96
N SER A 99 19.67 -9.64 -8.94
CA SER A 99 20.29 -9.36 -10.22
C SER A 99 19.99 -7.92 -10.66
N PRO A 100 20.92 -7.23 -11.33
CA PRO A 100 20.65 -5.92 -11.95
C PRO A 100 19.75 -6.02 -13.18
N SER A 101 19.58 -7.21 -13.75
CA SER A 101 18.59 -7.48 -14.79
C SER A 101 17.32 -8.02 -14.12
N PHE A 102 16.31 -7.16 -14.06
CA PHE A 102 14.99 -7.44 -13.49
C PHE A 102 13.90 -6.84 -14.39
N ARG A 103 12.66 -7.31 -14.21
CA ARG A 103 11.47 -6.75 -14.84
C ARG A 103 10.64 -6.01 -13.80
N VAL A 104 9.95 -4.97 -14.24
CA VAL A 104 9.00 -4.21 -13.42
C VAL A 104 7.58 -4.56 -13.81
N GLU A 105 6.71 -4.68 -12.81
CA GLU A 105 5.27 -4.88 -13.00
C GLU A 105 4.50 -3.86 -12.14
N THR A 106 3.43 -3.27 -12.69
CA THR A 106 2.49 -2.50 -11.87
C THR A 106 1.42 -3.45 -11.33
N LEU A 107 1.45 -3.73 -10.03
CA LEU A 107 0.46 -4.61 -9.39
C LEU A 107 -0.88 -3.92 -9.20
N ARG A 108 -0.85 -2.66 -8.76
CA ARG A 108 -2.04 -1.90 -8.40
C ARG A 108 -1.88 -0.42 -8.69
N ARG A 109 -2.99 0.24 -8.99
CA ARG A 109 -3.08 1.69 -9.06
C ARG A 109 -4.27 2.18 -8.25
N PHE A 110 -4.05 3.21 -7.45
CA PHE A 110 -5.07 3.92 -6.72
C PHE A 110 -5.03 5.39 -7.10
N ALA A 111 -6.06 5.85 -7.79
CA ALA A 111 -6.30 7.27 -7.92
C ALA A 111 -6.92 7.76 -6.60
N PHE A 112 -6.55 8.95 -6.16
CA PHE A 112 -7.09 9.56 -4.96
C PHE A 112 -7.30 11.05 -5.19
N ALA A 113 -8.29 11.62 -4.53
CA ALA A 113 -8.55 13.04 -4.58
C ALA A 113 -9.22 13.50 -3.29
N ARG A 114 -9.35 14.81 -3.14
CA ARG A 114 -10.14 15.38 -2.07
C ARG A 114 -11.63 15.30 -2.44
N SER A 115 -12.43 14.61 -1.64
CA SER A 115 -13.90 14.54 -1.72
C SER A 115 -14.51 14.83 -0.35
N ASP A 116 -15.59 15.61 -0.30
CA ASP A 116 -16.35 15.90 0.93
C ASP A 116 -15.52 16.34 2.15
N GLY A 117 -14.44 17.07 1.88
CA GLY A 117 -13.55 17.62 2.91
C GLY A 117 -12.40 16.70 3.34
N ALA A 118 -12.33 15.46 2.83
CA ALA A 118 -11.26 14.51 3.10
C ALA A 118 -10.56 14.00 1.83
N VAL A 119 -9.36 13.47 1.93
CA VAL A 119 -8.73 12.71 0.82
C VAL A 119 -9.15 11.25 0.93
N ASP A 120 -9.62 10.68 -0.19
CA ASP A 120 -9.96 9.26 -0.31
C ASP A 120 -9.59 8.73 -1.70
N TYR A 121 -9.56 7.41 -1.83
CA TYR A 121 -9.45 6.70 -3.10
C TYR A 121 -10.70 6.91 -3.95
N LEU A 122 -10.51 7.00 -5.27
CA LEU A 122 -11.57 7.19 -6.28
C LEU A 122 -12.15 5.86 -6.80
#